data_AF-A0A8J7MMF4-F1
#
_entry.id   AF-A0A8J7MMF4-F1
#
_cell.length_a   1.000
_cell.length_b   1.000
_cell.length_c   1.000
_cell.angle_alpha   90.00
_cell.angle_beta   90.00
_cell.angle_gamma   90.00
#
_symmetry.space_group_name_H-M   'P 1'
#
loop_
_entity.id
_entity.type
_entity.pdbx_description
1 polymer ?
#
loop_
_entity_poly.entity_id
_entity_poly.type
_entity_poly.pdbx_seq_one_letter_code
_entity_poly.pdbx_strand_id
1 'polypeptide(L)'
;MKSVVLAEISERELIEGCIAKKRRYQEHLYYRYGTDMYQVALMYAKNEADASDILQESFIKVFKNIHTFKFEGAFGGWIRRTVVFTAINAYKKKQRETQLVVSMPETEFVDFSVNEIAEGLDPSEIVKLVNQLPKKAQQVLKLYVIEEYKHQE
;
A
#
# COMPACT_ATOMS: atom_id res chain seq x y z
N MET A 1 -8.79 -16.42 21.77
CA MET A 1 -9.55 -15.28 22.32
C MET A 1 -10.36 -14.67 21.18
N LYS A 2 -11.68 -14.82 21.29
CA LYS A 2 -12.78 -14.24 20.48
C LYS A 2 -12.45 -13.75 19.07
N SER A 3 -12.64 -14.66 18.12
CA SER A 3 -13.08 -14.33 16.76
C SER A 3 -14.36 -13.50 16.89
N VAL A 4 -14.23 -12.18 16.72
CA VAL A 4 -15.38 -11.33 16.45
C VAL A 4 -15.82 -11.73 15.06
N VAL A 5 -16.95 -12.45 15.00
CA VAL A 5 -17.71 -12.62 13.76
C VAL A 5 -18.18 -11.23 13.38
N LEU A 6 -17.30 -10.47 12.73
CA LEU A 6 -17.69 -9.24 12.08
C LEU A 6 -18.63 -9.70 10.97
N ALA A 7 -19.90 -9.32 11.07
CA ALA A 7 -20.89 -9.55 10.02
C ALA A 7 -20.25 -9.26 8.65
N GLU A 8 -20.58 -10.04 7.62
CA GLU A 8 -20.07 -9.80 6.26
C GLU A 8 -20.63 -8.47 5.72
N ILE A 9 -20.03 -7.37 6.15
CA ILE A 9 -20.26 -6.03 5.61
C ILE A 9 -19.65 -6.05 4.21
N SER A 10 -20.48 -5.77 3.22
CA SER A 10 -20.05 -5.64 1.82
C SER A 10 -18.98 -4.54 1.70
N GLU A 11 -18.11 -4.63 0.69
CA GLU A 11 -17.08 -3.60 0.48
C GLU A 11 -17.70 -2.21 0.30
N ARG A 12 -18.81 -2.13 -0.45
CA ARG A 12 -19.54 -0.87 -0.64
C ARG A 12 -20.08 -0.29 0.66
N GLU A 13 -20.77 -1.09 1.46
CA GLU A 13 -21.30 -0.63 2.75
C GLU A 13 -20.17 -0.20 3.71
N LEU A 14 -19.04 -0.92 3.67
CA LEU A 14 -17.85 -0.59 4.46
C LEU A 14 -17.30 0.79 4.10
N ILE A 15 -17.15 1.06 2.80
CA ILE A 15 -16.66 2.34 2.28
C ILE A 15 -17.63 3.47 2.61
N GLU A 16 -18.92 3.31 2.33
CA GLU A 16 -19.95 4.32 2.62
C GLU A 16 -20.03 4.64 4.13
N GLY A 17 -19.94 3.62 4.99
CA GLY A 17 -19.89 3.80 6.44
C GLY A 17 -18.65 4.56 6.90
N CYS A 18 -17.50 4.33 6.27
CA CYS A 18 -16.27 5.06 6.53
C CYS A 18 -16.33 6.51 6.03
N ILE A 19 -16.94 6.78 4.87
CA ILE A 19 -17.21 8.13 4.35
C ILE A 19 -18.08 8.90 5.36
N ALA A 20 -19.09 8.23 5.92
CA ALA A 20 -19.95 8.78 6.99
C ALA A 20 -19.25 8.91 8.36
N LYS A 21 -17.93 8.64 8.45
CA LYS A 21 -17.10 8.71 9.67
C LYS A 21 -17.62 7.87 10.84
N LYS A 22 -18.32 6.77 10.55
CA LYS A 22 -18.83 5.85 11.57
C LYS A 22 -17.70 4.97 12.10
N ARG A 23 -17.37 5.09 13.40
CA ARG A 23 -16.27 4.37 14.06
C ARG A 23 -16.24 2.87 13.77
N ARG A 24 -17.40 2.20 13.86
CA ARG A 24 -17.55 0.75 13.62
C ARG A 24 -17.02 0.33 12.24
N TYR A 25 -17.28 1.12 11.20
CA TYR A 25 -16.85 0.80 9.85
C TYR A 25 -15.35 1.06 9.65
N GLN A 26 -14.81 2.12 10.26
CA GLN A 26 -13.37 2.40 10.24
C GLN A 26 -12.57 1.29 10.95
N GLU A 27 -13.06 0.82 12.09
CA GLU A 27 -12.49 -0.30 12.83
C GLU A 27 -12.52 -1.59 12.00
N HIS A 28 -13.66 -1.90 11.37
CA HIS A 28 -13.80 -3.06 10.49
C HIS A 28 -12.87 -2.98 9.28
N LEU A 29 -12.73 -1.80 8.68
CA LEU A 29 -11.80 -1.58 7.56
C LEU A 29 -10.35 -1.81 8.01
N TYR A 30 -9.98 -1.32 9.19
CA TYR A 30 -8.65 -1.56 9.75
C TYR A 30 -8.41 -3.04 10.03
N TYR A 31 -9.38 -3.77 10.61
CA TYR A 31 -9.22 -5.22 10.80
C TYR A 31 -9.13 -5.99 9.48
N ARG A 32 -9.88 -5.57 8.46
CA ARG A 32 -9.91 -6.27 7.17
C ARG A 32 -8.61 -6.11 6.37
N TYR A 33 -7.99 -4.93 6.38
CA TYR A 33 -6.81 -4.65 5.54
C TYR A 33 -5.53 -4.38 6.33
N GLY A 34 -5.60 -4.10 7.62
CA GLY A 34 -4.48 -3.62 8.43
C GLY A 34 -3.30 -4.60 8.49
N THR A 35 -3.58 -5.89 8.63
CA THR A 35 -2.53 -6.94 8.66
C THR A 35 -1.73 -6.98 7.36
N ASP A 36 -2.42 -7.04 6.22
CA ASP A 36 -1.76 -7.11 4.90
C ASP A 36 -1.00 -5.82 4.61
N MET A 37 -1.60 -4.68 4.96
CA MET A 37 -0.95 -3.38 4.80
C MET A 37 0.24 -3.20 5.74
N TYR A 38 0.24 -3.83 6.91
CA TYR A 38 1.40 -3.87 7.79
C TYR A 38 2.55 -4.66 7.16
N GLN A 39 2.25 -5.81 6.53
CA GLN A 39 3.27 -6.56 5.76
C GLN A 39 3.85 -5.71 4.64
N VAL A 40 3.01 -4.96 3.92
CA VAL A 40 3.48 -4.00 2.91
C VAL A 40 4.36 -2.93 3.54
N ALA A 41 3.98 -2.34 4.67
CA ALA A 41 4.80 -1.33 5.36
C ALA A 41 6.17 -1.88 5.80
N LEU A 42 6.22 -3.11 6.30
CA LEU A 42 7.47 -3.79 6.68
C LEU A 42 8.45 -3.94 5.50
N MET A 43 7.97 -4.09 4.27
CA MET A 43 8.84 -4.18 3.08
C MET A 43 9.64 -2.89 2.82
N TYR A 44 9.18 -1.75 3.34
CA TYR A 44 9.82 -0.43 3.13
C TYR A 44 10.42 0.16 4.41
N ALA A 45 10.04 -0.35 5.58
CA ALA A 45 10.51 0.13 6.87
C ALA A 45 11.91 -0.42 7.23
N LYS A 46 12.64 0.28 8.11
CA LYS A 46 13.92 -0.23 8.64
C LYS A 46 13.74 -1.18 9.82
N ASN A 47 12.65 -1.04 10.56
CA ASN A 47 12.30 -1.83 11.74
C ASN A 47 10.77 -1.81 11.95
N GLU A 48 10.28 -2.57 12.93
CA GLU A 48 8.85 -2.70 13.21
C GLU A 48 8.19 -1.39 13.69
N ALA A 49 8.94 -0.54 14.38
CA ALA A 49 8.44 0.77 14.82
C ALA A 49 8.18 1.69 13.62
N ASP A 50 9.16 1.80 12.71
CA ASP A 50 9.01 2.55 11.46
C ASP A 50 7.82 2.00 10.63
N ALA A 51 7.60 0.67 10.61
CA ALA A 51 6.48 0.05 9.89
C ALA A 51 5.12 0.40 10.52
N SER A 52 5.06 0.39 11.85
CA SER A 52 3.85 0.75 12.61
C SER A 52 3.46 2.20 12.36
N ASP A 53 4.43 3.12 12.35
CA ASP A 53 4.22 4.54 12.07
C ASP A 53 3.73 4.76 10.63
N ILE A 54 4.37 4.09 9.66
CA ILE A 54 3.93 4.13 8.25
C ILE A 54 2.49 3.65 8.13
N LEU A 55 2.15 2.51 8.75
CA LEU A 55 0.80 1.96 8.70
C LEU A 55 -0.22 2.94 9.29
N GLN A 56 0.06 3.46 10.48
CA GLN A 56 -0.84 4.39 11.17
C GLN A 56 -1.11 5.63 10.32
N GLU A 57 -0.06 6.29 9.83
CA GLU A 57 -0.16 7.47 8.98
C GLU A 57 -0.90 7.16 7.67
N SER A 58 -0.70 5.97 7.12
CA SER A 58 -1.39 5.52 5.91
C SER A 58 -2.89 5.37 6.14
N PHE A 59 -3.31 4.75 7.24
CA PHE A 59 -4.73 4.59 7.56
C PHE A 59 -5.40 5.92 7.89
N ILE A 60 -4.69 6.88 8.50
CA ILE A 60 -5.19 8.26 8.66
C ILE A 60 -5.48 8.87 7.28
N LYS A 61 -4.56 8.74 6.31
CA LYS A 61 -4.76 9.23 4.94
C LYS A 61 -5.86 8.49 4.19
N VAL A 62 -5.97 7.17 4.38
CA VAL A 62 -7.07 6.35 3.84
C VAL A 62 -8.39 6.92 4.30
N PHE A 63 -8.63 7.04 5.61
CA PHE A 63 -9.90 7.56 6.12
C PHE A 63 -10.19 9.00 5.70
N LYS A 64 -9.15 9.83 5.60
CA LYS A 64 -9.28 11.22 5.12
C LYS A 64 -9.72 11.28 3.65
N ASN A 65 -9.17 10.41 2.80
CA ASN A 65 -9.36 10.45 1.35
C ASN A 65 -10.31 9.38 0.81
N ILE A 66 -10.92 8.55 1.66
CA ILE A 66 -11.74 7.42 1.21
C ILE A 66 -12.92 7.83 0.32
N HIS A 67 -13.41 9.05 0.46
CA HIS A 67 -14.45 9.63 -0.39
C HIS A 67 -14.03 9.83 -1.86
N THR A 68 -12.73 9.79 -2.17
CA THR A 68 -12.22 9.93 -3.55
C THR A 68 -12.17 8.59 -4.29
N PHE A 69 -12.38 7.47 -3.60
CA PHE A 69 -12.42 6.16 -4.24
C PHE A 69 -13.69 6.03 -5.08
N LYS A 70 -13.52 5.89 -6.40
CA LYS A 70 -14.61 5.88 -7.38
C LYS A 70 -15.29 4.51 -7.58
N PHE A 71 -14.97 3.51 -6.76
CA PHE A 71 -15.38 2.11 -6.98
C PHE A 71 -14.88 1.53 -8.32
N GLU A 72 -13.75 2.04 -8.80
CA GLU A 72 -13.05 1.54 -9.97
C GLU A 72 -11.80 0.77 -9.50
N GLY A 73 -11.73 -0.51 -9.86
CA GLY A 73 -10.66 -1.41 -9.42
C GLY A 73 -10.83 -1.91 -7.98
N ALA A 74 -9.83 -2.66 -7.50
CA ALA A 74 -9.86 -3.28 -6.18
C ALA A 74 -9.53 -2.28 -5.07
N PHE A 75 -10.43 -2.13 -4.08
CA PHE A 75 -10.23 -1.20 -2.96
C PHE A 75 -8.96 -1.49 -2.15
N GLY A 76 -8.62 -2.78 -1.94
CA GLY A 76 -7.36 -3.17 -1.30
C GLY A 76 -6.12 -2.65 -2.03
N GLY A 77 -6.15 -2.58 -3.37
CA GLY A 77 -5.08 -1.98 -4.17
C GLY A 77 -4.96 -0.47 -3.96
N TRP A 78 -6.09 0.22 -3.82
CA TRP A 78 -6.13 1.66 -3.51
C TRP A 78 -5.55 1.97 -2.11
N ILE A 79 -5.84 1.12 -1.12
CA ILE A 79 -5.21 1.21 0.21
C ILE A 79 -3.71 0.94 0.12
N ARG A 80 -3.30 -0.16 -0.54
CA ARG A 80 -1.89 -0.55 -0.71
C ARG A 80 -1.07 0.57 -1.33
N ARG A 81 -1.62 1.25 -2.35
CA ARG A 81 -1.00 2.43 -2.95
C ARG A 81 -0.74 3.52 -1.91
N THR A 82 -1.73 3.87 -1.10
CA THR A 82 -1.59 4.88 -0.03
C THR A 82 -0.47 4.51 0.96
N VAL A 83 -0.35 3.22 1.29
CA VAL A 83 0.69 2.69 2.18
C VAL A 83 2.07 2.83 1.56
N VAL A 84 2.25 2.35 0.32
CA VAL A 84 3.54 2.43 -0.40
C VAL A 84 3.99 3.88 -0.52
N PHE A 85 3.10 4.80 -0.90
CA PHE A 85 3.45 6.22 -1.00
C PHE A 85 3.84 6.83 0.35
N THR A 86 3.12 6.47 1.42
CA THR A 86 3.44 6.94 2.76
C THR A 86 4.81 6.41 3.21
N ALA A 87 5.12 5.15 2.92
CA ALA A 87 6.42 4.56 3.21
C ALA A 87 7.57 5.24 2.45
N ILE A 88 7.40 5.48 1.15
CA ILE A 88 8.39 6.18 0.32
C ILE A 88 8.62 7.61 0.85
N ASN A 89 7.55 8.32 1.21
CA ASN A 89 7.66 9.67 1.76
C ASN A 89 8.33 9.69 3.14
N ALA A 90 8.04 8.71 3.99
CA ALA A 90 8.72 8.55 5.28
C ALA A 90 10.23 8.30 5.08
N TYR A 91 10.60 7.45 4.12
CA TYR A 91 11.99 7.23 3.74
C TYR A 91 12.67 8.50 3.23
N LYS A 92 12.03 9.23 2.30
CA LYS A 92 12.55 10.51 1.76
C LYS A 92 12.74 11.55 2.86
N LYS A 93 11.77 11.68 3.79
CA LYS A 93 11.86 12.61 4.92
C LYS A 93 13.04 12.28 5.83
N LYS A 94 13.18 11.00 6.21
CA LYS A 94 14.30 10.52 7.04
C LYS A 94 15.64 10.71 6.34
N GLN A 95 15.70 10.52 5.01
CA GLN A 95 16.88 10.86 4.22
C GLN A 95 17.17 12.36 4.28
N ARG A 96 16.20 13.26 4.05
CA ARG A 96 16.41 14.71 4.13
C ARG A 96 16.84 15.18 5.53
N GLU A 97 16.29 14.57 6.59
CA GLU A 97 16.71 14.84 7.97
C GLU A 97 18.15 14.36 8.26
N THR A 98 18.60 13.31 7.56
CA THR A 98 19.98 12.79 7.64
C THR A 98 20.93 13.47 6.65
N GLN A 99 20.40 14.01 5.55
CA GLN A 99 21.09 14.63 4.42
C GLN A 99 20.55 16.06 4.21
N LEU A 100 21.16 17.03 4.88
CA LEU A 100 21.07 18.45 4.52
C LEU A 100 21.71 18.77 3.14
N VAL A 101 21.95 17.78 2.26
CA VAL A 101 22.57 17.99 0.94
C VAL A 101 21.93 17.05 -0.08
N VAL A 102 21.53 17.62 -1.21
CA VAL A 102 20.98 17.02 -2.44
C VAL A 102 19.44 16.95 -2.49
N SER A 103 18.89 18.02 -3.10
CA SER A 103 17.50 18.13 -3.54
C SER A 103 17.25 17.20 -4.74
N MET A 104 16.34 16.24 -4.59
CA MET A 104 15.65 15.60 -5.72
C MET A 104 14.23 16.16 -5.81
N PRO A 105 13.75 16.46 -7.04
CA PRO A 105 12.48 17.14 -7.25
C PRO A 105 11.30 16.35 -6.69
N GLU A 106 10.33 17.08 -6.13
CA GLU A 106 9.04 16.56 -5.75
C GLU A 106 8.31 16.07 -7.00
N THR A 107 8.22 14.75 -7.17
CA THR A 107 7.30 14.16 -8.14
C THR A 107 5.88 14.38 -7.64
N GLU A 108 5.19 15.34 -8.26
CA GLU A 108 3.74 15.51 -8.17
C GLU A 108 3.01 14.24 -8.59
N PHE A 109 1.79 14.11 -8.08
CA PHE A 109 0.88 13.00 -8.35
C PHE A 109 0.68 12.85 -9.87
N VAL A 110 1.22 11.77 -10.42
CA VAL A 110 0.71 11.21 -11.67
C VAL A 110 -0.22 10.09 -11.25
N ASP A 111 -1.50 10.25 -11.59
CA ASP A 111 -2.51 9.22 -11.39
C ASP A 111 -2.15 8.03 -12.26
N PHE A 112 -1.50 7.03 -11.67
CA PHE A 112 -1.22 5.80 -12.36
C PHE A 112 -2.29 4.80 -11.96
N SER A 113 -3.31 4.63 -12.79
CA SER A 113 -4.10 3.39 -12.77
C SER A 113 -3.13 2.21 -13.00
N VAL A 114 -3.16 1.18 -12.15
CA VAL A 114 -2.34 -0.04 -12.41
C VAL A 114 -2.79 -0.70 -13.73
N ASN A 115 -4.04 -0.48 -14.13
CA ASN A 115 -4.55 -0.94 -15.43
C ASN A 115 -3.97 -0.12 -16.60
N GLU A 116 -3.69 1.18 -16.43
CA GLU A 116 -3.03 1.99 -17.48
C GLU A 116 -1.52 1.69 -17.59
N ILE A 117 -0.86 1.32 -16.49
CA ILE A 117 0.53 0.86 -16.54
C ILE A 117 0.63 -0.51 -17.25
N ALA A 118 -0.35 -1.38 -17.06
CA ALA A 118 -0.35 -2.73 -17.64
C ALA A 118 -0.53 -2.73 -19.17
N GLU A 119 -1.17 -1.70 -19.75
CA GLU A 119 -1.44 -1.64 -21.19
C GLU A 119 -0.27 -1.13 -22.06
N GLY A 120 0.88 -0.76 -21.46
CA GLY A 120 2.02 -0.23 -22.21
C GLY A 120 3.39 -0.72 -21.78
N LEU A 121 3.49 -1.53 -20.73
CA LEU A 121 4.78 -2.07 -20.29
C LEU A 121 5.11 -3.35 -21.05
N ASP A 122 6.17 -3.29 -21.86
CA ASP A 122 6.79 -4.48 -22.41
C ASP A 122 7.27 -5.37 -21.24
N PRO A 123 6.84 -6.64 -21.17
CA PRO A 123 7.35 -7.60 -20.18
C PRO A 123 8.89 -7.65 -20.14
N SER A 124 9.55 -7.40 -21.27
CA SER A 124 11.01 -7.35 -21.36
C SER A 124 11.62 -6.18 -20.58
N GLU A 125 10.89 -5.06 -20.46
CA GLU A 125 11.31 -3.86 -19.76
C GLU A 125 11.14 -3.99 -18.24
N ILE A 126 10.06 -4.64 -17.81
CA ILE A 126 9.86 -5.03 -16.40
C ILE A 126 10.99 -5.95 -15.93
N VAL A 127 11.35 -6.96 -16.73
CA VAL A 127 12.46 -7.88 -16.41
C VAL A 127 13.78 -7.13 -16.29
N LYS A 128 14.04 -6.13 -17.15
CA LYS A 128 15.25 -5.29 -17.05
C LYS A 128 15.28 -4.49 -15.76
N LEU A 129 14.17 -3.86 -15.38
CA LEU A 129 14.06 -3.08 -14.14
C LEU A 129 14.24 -3.96 -12.91
N VAL A 130 13.62 -5.14 -12.89
CA VAL A 130 13.81 -6.12 -11.81
C VAL A 130 15.28 -6.54 -11.73
N ASN A 131 15.95 -6.77 -12.86
CA ASN A 131 17.36 -7.15 -12.89
C ASN A 131 18.33 -6.04 -12.46
N GLN A 132 17.91 -4.78 -12.40
CA GLN A 132 18.71 -3.67 -11.87
C GLN A 132 18.60 -3.55 -10.35
N LEU A 133 17.66 -4.23 -9.70
CA LEU A 133 17.53 -4.21 -8.26
C LEU A 133 18.71 -4.93 -7.58
N PRO A 134 19.08 -4.52 -6.34
CA PRO A 134 20.02 -5.28 -5.52
C PRO A 134 19.56 -6.75 -5.38
N LYS A 135 20.50 -7.70 -5.41
CA LYS A 135 20.21 -9.15 -5.42
C LYS A 135 19.20 -9.60 -4.37
N LYS A 136 19.26 -9.05 -3.16
CA LYS A 136 18.30 -9.35 -2.08
C LYS A 136 16.87 -8.92 -2.42
N ALA A 137 16.70 -7.72 -2.98
CA ALA A 137 15.38 -7.22 -3.38
C ALA A 137 14.80 -8.03 -4.55
N GLN A 138 15.63 -8.46 -5.50
CA GLN A 138 15.20 -9.37 -6.57
C GLN A 138 14.68 -10.70 -6.03
N GLN A 139 15.37 -11.29 -5.06
CA GLN A 139 14.99 -12.58 -4.49
C GLN A 139 13.65 -12.50 -3.76
N VAL A 140 13.45 -11.46 -2.94
CA VAL A 140 12.18 -11.24 -2.23
C VAL A 140 11.04 -11.03 -3.21
N LEU A 141 11.24 -10.21 -4.25
CA LEU A 141 10.21 -9.96 -5.26
C LEU A 141 9.85 -11.23 -6.05
N LYS A 142 10.85 -12.03 -6.46
CA LYS A 142 10.63 -13.31 -7.15
C LYS A 142 9.91 -14.32 -6.27
N LEU A 143 10.26 -14.40 -4.98
CA LEU A 143 9.62 -15.30 -4.03
C LEU A 143 8.14 -14.94 -3.85
N TYR A 144 7.85 -13.66 -3.67
CA TYR A 144 6.48 -13.15 -3.53
C TYR A 144 5.63 -13.47 -4.77
N VAL A 145 6.16 -13.24 -5.98
CA VAL A 145 5.45 -13.54 -7.24
C VAL A 145 5.15 -15.04 -7.39
N ILE A 146 6.09 -15.90 -7.02
CA ILE A 146 5.91 -17.37 -7.08
C ILE A 146 4.88 -17.84 -6.04
N GLU A 147 4.89 -17.25 -4.84
CA GLU A 147 3.94 -17.59 -3.78
C GLU A 147 2.52 -17.15 -4.12
N GLU A 148 2.32 -15.96 -4.71
CA GLU A 148 1.01 -15.53 -5.20
C GLU A 148 0.52 -16.40 -6.36
N TYR A 149 1.41 -16.85 -7.26
CA TYR A 149 1.04 -17.76 -8.34
C TYR A 149 0.49 -19.10 -7.82
N LYS A 150 1.06 -19.63 -6.73
CA LYS A 150 0.58 -20.86 -6.09
C LYS A 150 -0.76 -20.72 -5.38
N HIS A 151 -1.15 -19.50 -5.00
CA HIS A 151 -2.44 -19.23 -4.35
C HIS A 151 -3.57 -18.96 -5.36
N GLN A 152 -3.22 -18.76 -6.64
CA GLN A 152 -4.19 -18.60 -7.73
C GLN A 152 -4.46 -19.89 -8.51
N GLU A 153 -3.77 -21.01 -8.20
CA GLU A 153 -4.08 -22.37 -8.70
C GLU A 153 -4.97 -23.17 -7.74
#